data_AF-A0A4R0INA7-F1
#
_entry.id   AF-A0A4R0INA7-F1
#
_cell.length_a   1.000
_cell.length_b   1.000
_cell.length_c   1.000
_cell.angle_alpha   90.00
_cell.angle_beta   90.00
_cell.angle_gamma   90.00
#
_symmetry.space_group_name_H-M   'P 1'
#
loop_
_entity.id
_entity.type
_entity.pdbx_description
1 polymer ?
#
loop_
_entity_poly.entity_id
_entity_poly.type
_entity_poly.pdbx_seq_one_letter_code
_entity_poly.pdbx_strand_id
1 'polypeptide(L)'
;MPAPTEARASRQAVVHIVGDWQHWLDRLGLKVPRALCGAYLAAEGPDDGPDQDAPVCDRCERRASRHSLAELVRARCANRRARAATADRWAEAATFEDLCGLTAQWLEGELAFHPGGYDEPDPETTELLPVLADLNRIGFLTEASQPGATDPGYDGAGWQQRAAVQGYVTDETLRRVLALTAQTHGLLYVVHDPSDRIRQDAVVVTTRAGRPYTVFGVWLPPSNTRMTYGSWCSREIGAVVNQAHQVTLIDPEWGREDVLWPALTELLQPHAD
;
A
#
# COMPACT_ATOMS: atom_id res chain seq x y z
N MET A 1 -9.86 41.92 -37.51
CA MET A 1 -10.49 40.70 -36.96
C MET A 1 -10.28 39.56 -37.95
N PRO A 2 -9.42 38.57 -37.66
CA PRO A 2 -9.40 37.30 -38.37
C PRO A 2 -10.29 36.25 -37.68
N ALA A 3 -10.87 35.37 -38.50
CA ALA A 3 -11.76 34.25 -38.16
C ALA A 3 -11.05 33.16 -37.33
N PRO A 4 -11.80 32.27 -36.64
CA PRO A 4 -11.19 31.24 -35.80
C PRO A 4 -10.59 30.12 -36.66
N THR A 5 -9.34 29.80 -36.38
CA THR A 5 -8.59 28.69 -36.98
C THR A 5 -9.16 27.36 -36.48
N GLU A 6 -9.69 26.54 -37.38
CA GLU A 6 -10.11 25.16 -37.10
C GLU A 6 -8.92 24.31 -36.63
N ALA A 7 -9.08 23.68 -35.46
CA ALA A 7 -8.13 22.75 -34.90
C ALA A 7 -8.16 21.42 -35.69
N ARG A 8 -7.19 21.24 -36.59
CA ARG A 8 -6.93 19.95 -37.23
C ARG A 8 -6.18 19.05 -36.25
N ALA A 9 -6.91 18.32 -35.40
CA ALA A 9 -6.33 17.29 -34.54
C ALA A 9 -5.67 16.20 -35.39
N SER A 10 -4.40 15.88 -35.12
CA SER A 10 -3.67 14.83 -35.85
C SER A 10 -4.27 13.46 -35.54
N ARG A 11 -4.31 12.54 -36.52
CA ARG A 11 -4.82 11.16 -36.38
C ARG A 11 -4.17 10.39 -35.21
N GLN A 12 -2.94 10.74 -34.85
CA GLN A 12 -2.23 10.19 -33.68
C GLN A 12 -2.94 10.52 -32.35
N ALA A 13 -3.56 11.70 -32.24
CA ALA A 13 -4.29 12.10 -31.04
C ALA A 13 -5.58 11.28 -30.83
N VAL A 14 -6.24 10.86 -31.91
CA VAL A 14 -7.47 10.04 -31.84
C VAL A 14 -7.16 8.59 -31.42
N VAL A 15 -6.03 8.03 -31.89
CA VAL A 15 -5.59 6.67 -31.51
C VAL A 15 -5.20 6.59 -30.02
N HIS A 16 -4.61 7.65 -29.46
CA HIS A 16 -4.28 7.70 -28.04
C HIS A 16 -5.52 7.87 -27.14
N ILE A 17 -6.47 8.71 -27.53
CA ILE A 17 -7.72 8.89 -26.76
C ILE A 17 -8.51 7.59 -26.67
N VAL A 18 -8.55 6.76 -27.73
CA VAL A 18 -9.28 5.48 -27.66
C VAL A 18 -8.52 4.41 -26.84
N GLY A 19 -7.18 4.45 -26.82
CA GLY A 19 -6.36 3.56 -26.01
C GLY A 19 -6.51 3.76 -24.51
N ASP A 20 -6.60 5.02 -24.06
CA ASP A 20 -6.71 5.37 -22.64
C ASP A 20 -8.08 5.02 -22.04
N TRP A 21 -9.14 5.08 -22.86
CA TRP A 21 -10.49 4.70 -22.45
C TRP A 21 -10.70 3.19 -22.43
N GLN A 22 -9.94 2.45 -23.24
CA GLN A 22 -10.04 0.99 -23.33
C GLN A 22 -9.74 0.33 -21.97
N HIS A 23 -8.75 0.83 -21.22
CA HIS A 23 -8.46 0.31 -19.88
C HIS A 23 -9.64 0.50 -18.90
N TRP A 24 -10.35 1.62 -19.00
CA TRP A 24 -11.50 1.92 -18.14
C TRP A 24 -12.74 1.11 -18.53
N LEU A 25 -12.98 0.92 -19.83
CA LEU A 25 -14.05 0.08 -20.37
C LEU A 25 -13.83 -1.41 -20.07
N ASP A 26 -12.57 -1.87 -20.10
CA ASP A 26 -12.17 -3.22 -19.72
C ASP A 26 -12.43 -3.49 -18.23
N ARG A 27 -12.23 -2.50 -17.34
CA ARG A 27 -12.58 -2.59 -15.91
C ARG A 27 -14.09 -2.72 -15.66
N LEU A 28 -14.92 -2.15 -16.53
CA LEU A 28 -16.39 -2.19 -16.43
C LEU A 28 -17.04 -3.37 -17.16
N GLY A 29 -16.27 -4.16 -17.92
CA GLY A 29 -16.79 -5.32 -18.65
C GLY A 29 -17.68 -4.97 -19.85
N LEU A 30 -17.57 -3.75 -20.38
CA LEU A 30 -18.32 -3.30 -21.55
C LEU A 30 -17.53 -3.64 -22.83
N LYS A 31 -18.17 -4.33 -23.79
CA LYS A 31 -17.54 -4.65 -25.08
C LYS A 31 -17.51 -3.40 -25.98
N VAL A 32 -16.33 -3.04 -26.47
CA VAL A 32 -16.20 -2.01 -27.51
C VAL A 32 -16.62 -2.60 -28.86
N PRO A 33 -17.55 -1.97 -29.60
CA PRO A 33 -17.91 -2.41 -30.95
C PRO A 33 -16.67 -2.47 -31.85
N ARG A 34 -16.55 -3.52 -32.68
CA ARG A 34 -15.40 -3.78 -33.58
C ARG A 34 -14.98 -2.58 -34.43
N ALA A 35 -15.94 -1.71 -34.79
CA ALA A 35 -15.72 -0.49 -35.58
C ALA A 35 -14.82 0.56 -34.89
N LEU A 36 -14.55 0.43 -33.59
CA LEU A 36 -13.73 1.36 -32.81
C LEU A 36 -12.35 0.79 -32.42
N CYS A 37 -12.01 -0.42 -32.87
CA CYS A 37 -10.67 -0.98 -32.71
C CYS A 37 -9.69 -0.27 -33.66
N GLY A 38 -8.52 0.16 -33.16
CA GLY A 38 -7.55 0.95 -33.91
C GLY A 38 -7.05 0.33 -35.22
N ALA A 39 -7.20 -0.98 -35.41
CA ALA A 39 -6.90 -1.66 -36.68
C ALA A 39 -7.99 -1.48 -37.75
N TYR A 40 -9.26 -1.35 -37.36
CA TYR A 40 -10.40 -1.10 -38.28
C TYR A 40 -10.41 0.36 -38.78
N LEU A 41 -9.94 1.29 -37.94
CA LEU A 41 -9.77 2.70 -38.29
C LEU A 41 -8.51 2.98 -39.14
N ALA A 42 -7.59 2.02 -39.23
CA ALA A 42 -6.33 2.13 -39.97
C ALA A 42 -6.36 1.47 -41.36
N ALA A 43 -7.39 0.70 -41.68
CA ALA A 43 -7.56 0.08 -42.99
C ALA A 43 -8.31 1.03 -43.95
N GLU A 44 -7.60 1.62 -44.91
CA GLU A 44 -8.25 2.30 -46.05
C GLU A 44 -8.65 1.24 -47.10
N GLY A 45 -9.95 1.10 -47.35
CA GLY A 45 -10.50 0.27 -48.44
C GLY A 45 -12.03 0.41 -48.52
N PRO A 46 -12.63 0.52 -49.73
CA PRO A 46 -14.02 0.89 -49.91
C PRO A 46 -14.96 -0.29 -49.62
N ASP A 47 -16.02 0.00 -48.86
CA ASP A 47 -17.36 -0.62 -48.89
C ASP A 47 -17.46 -2.07 -49.40
N ASP A 48 -16.85 -3.01 -48.68
CA ASP A 48 -17.21 -4.42 -48.74
C ASP A 48 -17.84 -4.80 -47.40
N GLY A 49 -19.01 -5.43 -47.45
CA GLY A 49 -19.87 -5.75 -46.30
C GLY A 49 -19.17 -6.56 -45.21
N PRO A 50 -19.83 -6.81 -44.07
CA PRO A 50 -19.21 -7.45 -42.90
C PRO A 50 -18.71 -8.85 -43.27
N ASP A 51 -17.41 -8.92 -43.58
CA ASP A 51 -16.70 -10.15 -43.89
C ASP A 51 -16.67 -11.01 -42.61
N GLN A 52 -17.44 -12.09 -42.62
CA GLN A 52 -17.63 -12.97 -41.46
C GLN A 52 -16.43 -13.91 -41.25
N ASP A 53 -15.45 -13.92 -42.16
CA ASP A 53 -14.36 -14.91 -42.20
C ASP A 53 -12.94 -14.31 -42.13
N ALA A 54 -12.78 -13.04 -41.74
CA ALA A 54 -11.44 -12.47 -41.51
C ALA A 54 -10.71 -13.20 -40.36
N PRO A 55 -9.47 -13.71 -40.55
CA PRO A 55 -8.76 -14.48 -39.54
C PRO A 55 -8.54 -13.64 -38.28
N VAL A 56 -8.93 -14.19 -37.13
CA VAL A 56 -8.67 -13.58 -35.83
C VAL A 56 -7.16 -13.43 -35.68
N CYS A 57 -6.67 -12.22 -35.43
CA CYS A 57 -5.23 -12.05 -35.31
C CYS A 57 -4.72 -12.89 -34.13
N ASP A 58 -3.50 -13.41 -34.28
CA ASP A 58 -2.83 -14.31 -33.34
C ASP A 58 -2.73 -13.70 -31.91
N ARG A 59 -2.84 -12.37 -31.78
CA ARG A 59 -2.95 -11.65 -30.50
C ARG A 59 -4.33 -11.75 -29.85
N CYS A 60 -5.40 -11.74 -30.65
CA CYS A 60 -6.78 -11.93 -30.19
C CYS A 60 -7.07 -13.41 -29.89
N GLU A 61 -6.52 -14.35 -30.67
CA GLU A 61 -6.58 -15.79 -30.37
C GLU A 61 -5.83 -16.13 -29.08
N ARG A 62 -4.62 -15.61 -28.88
CA ARG A 62 -3.86 -15.76 -27.62
C ARG A 62 -4.50 -15.06 -26.42
N ARG A 63 -5.37 -14.06 -26.63
CA ARG A 63 -6.09 -13.33 -25.56
C ARG A 63 -7.43 -13.98 -25.22
N ALA A 64 -8.12 -14.57 -26.19
CA ALA A 64 -9.33 -15.37 -25.97
C ALA A 64 -9.04 -16.73 -25.29
N SER A 65 -7.84 -17.27 -25.47
CA SER A 65 -7.42 -18.57 -24.95
C SER A 65 -6.77 -18.55 -23.57
N ARG A 66 -6.66 -17.40 -22.89
CA ARG A 66 -5.91 -17.36 -21.63
C ARG A 66 -6.70 -17.78 -20.42
N HIS A 67 -7.94 -17.37 -20.20
CA HIS A 67 -8.81 -17.92 -19.16
C HIS A 67 -10.23 -17.99 -19.72
N SER A 68 -10.87 -19.15 -19.67
CA SER A 68 -12.30 -19.26 -19.95
C SER A 68 -13.09 -18.31 -19.04
N LEU A 69 -14.24 -17.81 -19.51
CA LEU A 69 -15.14 -17.01 -18.66
C LEU A 69 -15.43 -17.69 -17.31
N ALA A 70 -15.50 -19.03 -17.32
CA ALA A 70 -15.67 -19.84 -16.13
C ALA A 70 -14.49 -19.72 -15.14
N GLU A 71 -13.25 -19.64 -15.61
CA GLU A 71 -12.06 -19.43 -14.77
C GLU A 71 -12.04 -18.03 -14.16
N LEU A 72 -12.37 -17.00 -14.93
CA LEU A 72 -12.50 -15.63 -14.42
C LEU A 72 -13.59 -15.51 -13.34
N VAL A 73 -14.74 -16.14 -13.58
CA VAL A 73 -15.83 -16.20 -12.59
C VAL A 73 -15.39 -16.94 -11.33
N ARG A 74 -14.71 -18.09 -11.47
CA ARG A 74 -14.18 -18.84 -10.32
C ARG A 74 -13.17 -18.02 -9.52
N ALA A 75 -12.22 -17.35 -10.18
CA ALA A 75 -11.23 -16.50 -9.53
C ALA A 75 -11.90 -15.35 -8.77
N ARG A 76 -12.88 -14.68 -9.38
CA ARG A 76 -13.64 -13.59 -8.72
C ARG A 76 -14.41 -14.08 -7.50
N CYS A 77 -15.06 -15.24 -7.58
CA CYS A 77 -15.77 -15.84 -6.45
C CYS A 77 -14.81 -16.28 -5.32
N ALA A 78 -13.63 -16.80 -5.67
CA ALA A 78 -12.60 -17.16 -4.69
C ALA A 78 -12.08 -15.91 -3.98
N ASN A 79 -11.71 -14.85 -4.71
CA ASN A 79 -11.29 -13.59 -4.14
C ASN A 79 -12.36 -12.98 -3.23
N ARG A 80 -13.63 -12.94 -3.66
CA ARG A 80 -14.73 -12.46 -2.81
C ARG A 80 -14.84 -13.23 -1.50
N ARG A 81 -14.71 -14.56 -1.53
CA ARG A 81 -14.74 -15.40 -0.32
C ARG A 81 -13.56 -15.14 0.60
N ALA A 82 -12.34 -15.02 0.04
CA ALA A 82 -11.14 -14.71 0.82
C ALA A 82 -11.25 -13.33 1.50
N ARG A 83 -11.78 -12.33 0.80
CA ARG A 83 -12.05 -11.01 1.37
C ARG A 83 -13.13 -11.05 2.46
N ALA A 84 -14.21 -11.79 2.26
CA ALA A 84 -15.25 -11.95 3.29
C ALA A 84 -14.66 -12.60 4.55
N ALA A 85 -13.92 -13.70 4.41
CA ALA A 85 -13.25 -14.35 5.54
C ALA A 85 -12.24 -13.41 6.24
N THR A 86 -11.46 -12.63 5.49
CA THR A 86 -10.55 -11.64 6.07
C THR A 86 -11.32 -10.57 6.87
N ALA A 87 -12.44 -10.08 6.33
CA ALA A 87 -13.30 -9.13 7.03
C ALA A 87 -13.87 -9.69 8.33
N ASP A 88 -14.32 -10.94 8.33
CA ASP A 88 -14.83 -11.62 9.52
C ASP A 88 -13.74 -11.70 10.61
N ARG A 89 -12.50 -12.05 10.23
CA ARG A 89 -11.36 -12.09 11.17
C ARG A 89 -11.05 -10.74 11.81
N TRP A 90 -11.07 -9.66 11.04
CA TRP A 90 -10.90 -8.30 11.59
C TRP A 90 -12.05 -7.89 12.52
N ALA A 91 -13.28 -8.35 12.22
CA ALA A 91 -14.45 -8.07 13.05
C ALA A 91 -14.45 -8.85 14.37
N GLU A 92 -13.85 -10.04 14.37
CA GLU A 92 -13.71 -10.92 15.54
C GLU A 92 -12.58 -10.52 16.48
N ALA A 93 -11.66 -9.65 16.06
CA ALA A 93 -10.57 -9.17 16.91
C ALA A 93 -11.10 -8.50 18.19
N ALA A 94 -10.69 -9.01 19.35
CA ALA A 94 -11.20 -8.60 20.66
C ALA A 94 -10.13 -7.94 21.53
N THR A 95 -8.84 -8.16 21.23
CA THR A 95 -7.69 -7.68 21.98
C THR A 95 -6.70 -6.92 21.10
N PHE A 96 -5.83 -6.12 21.71
CA PHE A 96 -4.80 -5.39 20.97
C PHE A 96 -3.84 -6.37 20.27
N GLU A 97 -3.57 -7.49 20.93
CA GLU A 97 -2.74 -8.59 20.46
C GLU A 97 -3.38 -9.29 19.25
N ASP A 98 -4.71 -9.42 19.21
CA ASP A 98 -5.41 -9.93 18.02
C ASP A 98 -5.17 -9.02 16.81
N LEU A 99 -5.25 -7.69 16.99
CA LEU A 99 -4.95 -6.75 15.90
C LEU A 99 -3.51 -6.87 15.42
N CYS A 100 -2.55 -6.97 16.35
CA CYS A 100 -1.16 -7.16 15.97
C CYS A 100 -0.99 -8.48 15.21
N GLY A 101 -1.55 -9.58 15.72
CA GLY A 101 -1.50 -10.90 15.08
C GLY A 101 -2.12 -10.92 13.68
N LEU A 102 -3.21 -10.19 13.46
CA LEU A 102 -3.84 -10.05 12.14
C LEU A 102 -2.99 -9.17 11.20
N THR A 103 -2.37 -8.10 11.69
CA THR A 103 -1.44 -7.28 10.90
C THR A 103 -0.21 -8.09 10.47
N ALA A 104 0.35 -8.91 11.36
CA ALA A 104 1.44 -9.83 11.03
C ALA A 104 1.04 -10.80 9.91
N GLN A 105 -0.13 -11.43 10.03
CA GLN A 105 -0.64 -12.37 9.03
C GLN A 105 -0.92 -11.70 7.68
N TRP A 106 -1.34 -10.43 7.67
CA TRP A 106 -1.44 -9.67 6.43
C TRP A 106 -0.06 -9.42 5.80
N LEU A 107 0.94 -9.02 6.58
CA LEU A 107 2.32 -8.82 6.09
C LEU A 107 2.90 -10.12 5.51
N GLU A 108 2.49 -11.28 6.01
CA GLU A 108 2.90 -12.60 5.54
C GLU A 108 2.06 -13.14 4.36
N GLY A 109 1.06 -12.36 3.91
CA GLY A 109 0.21 -12.70 2.78
C GLY A 109 -0.91 -13.71 3.08
N GLU A 110 -1.21 -13.97 4.35
CA GLU A 110 -2.29 -14.87 4.77
C GLU A 110 -3.67 -14.19 4.73
N LEU A 111 -3.72 -12.87 4.86
CA LEU A 111 -4.94 -12.07 4.78
C LEU A 111 -5.05 -11.34 3.45
N ALA A 112 -6.27 -11.26 2.91
CA ALA A 112 -6.50 -10.70 1.59
C ALA A 112 -6.43 -9.16 1.53
N PHE A 113 -6.46 -8.48 2.68
CA PHE A 113 -6.30 -7.03 2.80
C PHE A 113 -6.04 -6.60 4.25
N HIS A 114 -5.44 -5.42 4.40
CA HIS A 114 -5.34 -4.65 5.62
C HIS A 114 -6.49 -3.62 5.73
N PRO A 115 -7.06 -3.38 6.93
CA PRO A 115 -8.13 -2.40 7.17
C PRO A 115 -7.84 -0.99 6.63
N GLY A 116 -6.56 -0.60 6.58
CA GLY A 116 -6.09 0.65 5.98
C GLY A 116 -6.28 0.80 4.46
N GLY A 117 -6.84 -0.21 3.78
CA GLY A 117 -7.19 -0.14 2.36
C GLY A 117 -6.14 -0.73 1.41
N TYR A 118 -5.24 -1.56 1.92
CA TYR A 118 -4.16 -2.18 1.15
C TYR A 118 -4.45 -3.66 0.93
N ASP A 119 -4.35 -4.14 -0.30
CA ASP A 119 -4.45 -5.58 -0.59
C ASP A 119 -3.12 -6.29 -0.31
N GLU A 120 -2.00 -5.60 -0.55
CA GLU A 120 -0.63 -6.08 -0.32
C GLU A 120 0.26 -4.92 0.20
N PRO A 121 1.36 -5.22 0.92
CA PRO A 121 2.36 -4.22 1.29
C PRO A 121 2.97 -3.54 0.05
N ASP A 122 3.43 -2.30 0.19
CA ASP A 122 4.14 -1.62 -0.90
C ASP A 122 5.41 -2.40 -1.27
N PRO A 123 5.80 -2.48 -2.56
CA PRO A 123 7.05 -3.13 -2.97
C PRO A 123 8.28 -2.73 -2.15
N GLU A 124 8.40 -1.47 -1.71
CA GLU A 124 9.52 -1.02 -0.86
C GLU A 124 9.58 -1.73 0.52
N THR A 125 8.46 -2.30 0.96
CA THR A 125 8.34 -2.98 2.26
C THR A 125 8.80 -4.44 2.19
N THR A 126 9.05 -4.99 1.00
CA THR A 126 9.29 -6.44 0.80
C THR A 126 10.40 -7.01 1.71
N GLU A 127 11.53 -6.32 1.82
CA GLU A 127 12.66 -6.77 2.65
C GLU A 127 12.41 -6.59 4.16
N LEU A 128 11.43 -5.76 4.51
CA LEU A 128 11.05 -5.45 5.89
C LEU A 128 9.96 -6.37 6.43
N LEU A 129 9.28 -7.14 5.58
CA LEU A 129 8.13 -7.97 5.98
C LEU A 129 8.43 -8.88 7.18
N PRO A 130 9.57 -9.61 7.26
CA PRO A 130 9.84 -10.48 8.40
C PRO A 130 9.93 -9.71 9.72
N VAL A 131 10.72 -8.64 9.77
CA VAL A 131 10.90 -7.85 11.00
C VAL A 131 9.61 -7.14 11.40
N LEU A 132 8.80 -6.66 10.45
CA LEU A 132 7.51 -6.03 10.75
C LEU A 132 6.49 -7.04 11.27
N ALA A 133 6.43 -8.25 10.70
CA ALA A 133 5.54 -9.30 11.19
C ALA A 133 5.91 -9.71 12.62
N ASP A 134 7.19 -9.86 12.91
CA ASP A 134 7.68 -10.23 14.24
C ASP A 134 7.49 -9.11 15.27
N LEU A 135 7.66 -7.84 14.89
CA LEU A 135 7.29 -6.70 15.74
C LEU A 135 5.81 -6.74 16.15
N ASN A 136 4.92 -7.01 15.19
CA ASN A 136 3.51 -7.19 15.49
C ASN A 136 3.29 -8.38 16.43
N ARG A 137 3.96 -9.52 16.21
CA ARG A 137 3.83 -10.70 17.10
C ARG A 137 4.23 -10.44 18.55
N ILE A 138 5.17 -9.54 18.80
CA ILE A 138 5.56 -9.18 20.18
C ILE A 138 4.68 -8.07 20.79
N GLY A 139 3.69 -7.55 20.06
CA GLY A 139 2.75 -6.54 20.57
C GLY A 139 3.05 -5.10 20.16
N PHE A 140 3.79 -4.89 19.06
CA PHE A 140 3.95 -3.58 18.43
C PHE A 140 3.10 -3.50 17.15
N LEU A 141 1.91 -2.90 17.24
CA LEU A 141 1.00 -2.75 16.10
C LEU A 141 1.57 -1.74 15.10
N THR A 142 2.20 -2.21 14.03
CA THR A 142 2.81 -1.34 13.01
C THR A 142 1.72 -0.59 12.24
N GLU A 143 1.89 0.72 12.10
CA GLU A 143 0.97 1.58 11.33
C GLU A 143 1.58 2.03 10.00
N ALA A 144 2.86 2.41 10.01
CA ALA A 144 3.62 2.74 8.83
C ALA A 144 5.11 2.45 9.02
N SER A 145 5.78 2.14 7.92
CA SER A 145 7.20 1.87 7.85
C SER A 145 7.75 2.31 6.50
N GLN A 146 9.04 2.61 6.43
CA GLN A 146 9.74 2.79 5.17
C GLN A 146 11.24 2.46 5.31
N PRO A 147 11.87 1.87 4.28
CA PRO A 147 13.30 1.62 4.27
C PRO A 147 14.11 2.91 4.29
N GLY A 148 15.42 2.79 4.50
CA GLY A 148 16.35 3.89 4.28
C GLY A 148 16.81 3.83 2.83
N ALA A 149 16.52 4.84 2.02
CA ALA A 149 16.90 4.83 0.61
C ALA A 149 17.47 6.18 0.16
N THR A 150 18.33 6.16 -0.85
CA THR A 150 18.77 7.37 -1.56
C THR A 150 18.89 7.04 -3.03
N ASP A 151 17.80 7.28 -3.75
CA ASP A 151 17.66 6.92 -5.16
C ASP A 151 16.97 8.06 -5.93
N PRO A 152 17.04 8.06 -7.26
CA PRO A 152 16.12 8.86 -8.06
C PRO A 152 14.68 8.35 -7.87
N GLY A 153 13.74 9.26 -7.60
CA GLY A 153 12.32 8.96 -7.66
C GLY A 153 11.86 8.60 -9.09
N TYR A 154 10.61 8.15 -9.23
CA TYR A 154 10.05 7.72 -10.53
C TYR A 154 10.11 8.78 -11.64
N ASP A 155 10.21 10.06 -11.28
CA ASP A 155 10.32 11.21 -12.18
C ASP A 155 11.77 11.73 -12.33
N GLY A 156 12.74 11.03 -11.77
CA GLY A 156 14.15 11.41 -11.72
C GLY A 156 14.49 12.49 -10.69
N ALA A 157 13.52 12.98 -9.91
CA ALA A 157 13.81 13.89 -8.81
C ALA A 157 14.56 13.15 -7.70
N GLY A 158 15.50 13.80 -7.02
CA GLY A 158 16.20 13.18 -5.89
C GLY A 158 15.21 12.75 -4.81
N TRP A 159 15.30 11.50 -4.37
CA TRP A 159 14.48 10.91 -3.33
C TRP A 159 15.38 10.37 -2.22
N GLN A 160 15.10 10.79 -0.98
CA GLN A 160 15.87 10.35 0.18
C GLN A 160 14.91 9.96 1.29
N GLN A 161 15.09 8.77 1.83
CA GLN A 161 14.34 8.22 2.95
C GLN A 161 15.28 7.91 4.12
N ARG A 162 14.80 8.18 5.33
CA ARG A 162 15.33 7.57 6.55
C ARG A 162 14.58 6.27 6.79
N ALA A 163 15.28 5.24 7.24
CA ALA A 163 14.63 4.06 7.78
C ALA A 163 13.77 4.48 8.97
N ALA A 164 12.50 4.11 8.97
CA ALA A 164 11.57 4.48 10.03
C ALA A 164 10.45 3.46 10.20
N VAL A 165 9.97 3.32 11.43
CA VAL A 165 8.75 2.58 11.77
C VAL A 165 7.95 3.34 12.82
N GLN A 166 6.64 3.42 12.65
CA GLN A 166 5.72 3.94 13.65
C GLN A 166 4.54 2.99 13.87
N GLY A 167 4.02 3.01 15.09
CA GLY A 167 2.96 2.11 15.49
C GLY A 167 2.46 2.40 16.91
N TYR A 168 1.74 1.42 17.45
CA TYR A 168 1.12 1.50 18.77
C TYR A 168 1.68 0.40 19.68
N VAL A 169 1.76 0.67 20.98
CA VAL A 169 2.12 -0.32 22.00
C VAL A 169 1.28 -0.10 23.26
N THR A 170 0.74 -1.19 23.81
CA THR A 170 0.02 -1.20 25.09
C THR A 170 0.88 -1.69 26.24
N ASP A 171 1.85 -2.56 25.97
CA ASP A 171 2.74 -3.13 26.97
C ASP A 171 3.88 -2.16 27.34
N GLU A 172 3.93 -1.79 28.61
CA GLU A 172 4.90 -0.85 29.16
C GLU A 172 6.34 -1.42 29.12
N THR A 173 6.49 -2.75 29.22
CA THR A 173 7.81 -3.38 29.17
C THR A 173 8.38 -3.27 27.77
N LEU A 174 7.64 -3.68 26.75
CA LEU A 174 8.02 -3.55 25.35
C LEU A 174 8.34 -2.10 25.00
N ARG A 175 7.50 -1.14 25.42
CA ARG A 175 7.76 0.29 25.21
C ARG A 175 9.12 0.73 25.77
N ARG A 176 9.48 0.27 26.97
CA ARG A 176 10.80 0.55 27.57
C ARG A 176 11.94 -0.12 26.82
N VAL A 177 11.75 -1.36 26.36
CA VAL A 177 12.77 -2.07 25.58
C VAL A 177 13.00 -1.37 24.23
N LEU A 178 11.94 -0.90 23.56
CA LEU A 178 12.06 -0.10 22.33
C LEU A 178 12.82 1.21 22.58
N ALA A 179 12.54 1.89 23.69
CA ALA A 179 13.27 3.10 24.08
C ALA A 179 14.77 2.83 24.36
N LEU A 180 15.09 1.71 25.04
CA LEU A 180 16.47 1.29 25.29
C LEU A 180 17.19 0.89 24.00
N THR A 181 16.49 0.20 23.09
CA THR A 181 17.00 -0.14 21.75
C THR A 181 17.33 1.14 21.00
N ALA A 182 16.44 2.11 21.00
CA ALA A 182 16.68 3.41 20.37
C ALA A 182 17.91 4.11 20.93
N GLN A 183 18.01 4.16 22.27
CA GLN A 183 19.15 4.77 22.95
C GLN A 183 20.47 4.07 22.61
N THR A 184 20.47 2.74 22.60
CA THR A 184 21.66 1.91 22.38
C THR A 184 22.20 2.07 20.96
N HIS A 185 21.30 2.14 19.97
CA HIS A 185 21.67 2.24 18.56
C HIS A 185 21.66 3.68 18.00
N GLY A 186 21.46 4.69 18.86
CA GLY A 186 21.46 6.09 18.45
C GLY A 186 20.29 6.48 17.53
N LEU A 187 19.15 5.80 17.66
CA LEU A 187 17.93 6.08 16.90
C LEU A 187 17.16 7.25 17.53
N LEU A 188 16.40 7.98 16.72
CA LEU A 188 15.40 8.91 17.23
C LEU A 188 14.20 8.11 17.74
N TYR A 189 13.78 8.43 18.97
CA TYR A 189 12.61 7.82 19.62
C TYR A 189 11.60 8.90 19.95
N VAL A 190 10.43 8.83 19.32
CA VAL A 190 9.29 9.72 19.59
C VAL A 190 8.18 8.88 20.20
N VAL A 191 7.66 9.33 21.34
CA VAL A 191 6.53 8.68 22.02
C VAL A 191 5.47 9.71 22.39
N HIS A 192 4.22 9.37 22.10
CA HIS A 192 3.06 10.10 22.60
C HIS A 192 2.29 9.22 23.58
N ASP A 193 2.14 9.72 24.79
CA ASP A 193 1.24 9.12 25.76
C ASP A 193 -0.22 9.45 25.39
N PRO A 194 -1.16 8.49 25.48
CA PRO A 194 -2.58 8.77 25.23
C PRO A 194 -3.17 9.85 26.14
N SER A 195 -2.57 10.09 27.32
CA SER A 195 -2.96 11.17 28.24
C SER A 195 -2.35 12.53 27.87
N ASP A 196 -1.29 12.55 27.08
CA ASP A 196 -0.62 13.77 26.65
C ASP A 196 -1.34 14.39 25.46
N ARG A 197 -1.72 15.67 25.63
CA ARG A 197 -2.28 16.49 24.54
C ARG A 197 -1.22 17.33 23.84
N ILE A 198 0.04 17.13 24.18
CA ILE A 198 1.16 17.89 23.64
C ILE A 198 1.54 17.29 22.30
N ARG A 199 1.36 18.07 21.24
CA ARG A 199 1.87 17.72 19.92
C ARG A 199 3.37 17.93 19.92
N GLN A 200 4.15 16.86 19.86
CA GLN A 200 5.57 16.95 19.52
C GLN A 200 5.75 17.21 18.02
N ASP A 201 6.89 17.77 17.68
CA ASP A 201 7.24 18.08 16.30
C ASP A 201 7.42 16.79 15.48
N ALA A 202 6.90 16.83 14.25
CA ALA A 202 7.06 15.77 13.27
C ALA A 202 8.52 15.65 12.82
N VAL A 203 9.02 14.44 12.62
CA VAL A 203 10.35 14.21 12.04
C VAL A 203 10.19 13.94 10.55
N VAL A 204 10.86 14.74 9.71
CA VAL A 204 10.94 14.47 8.27
C VAL A 204 11.70 13.17 8.06
N VAL A 205 11.03 12.19 7.45
CA VAL A 205 11.59 10.88 7.11
C VAL A 205 11.77 10.69 5.62
N THR A 206 11.17 11.56 4.79
CA THR A 206 11.36 11.53 3.34
C THR A 206 11.52 12.93 2.79
N THR A 207 12.48 13.12 1.88
CA THR A 207 12.59 14.31 1.05
C THR A 207 12.49 13.99 -0.42
N ARG A 208 11.88 14.90 -1.18
CA ARG A 208 11.83 14.88 -2.64
C ARG A 208 12.32 16.20 -3.19
N ALA A 209 13.33 16.16 -4.05
CA ALA A 209 14.04 17.35 -4.55
C ALA A 209 14.48 18.29 -3.42
N GLY A 210 14.97 17.71 -2.30
CA GLY A 210 15.42 18.44 -1.12
C GLY A 210 14.30 19.09 -0.27
N ARG A 211 13.03 18.81 -0.56
CA ARG A 211 11.88 19.32 0.21
C ARG A 211 11.26 18.21 1.06
N PRO A 212 10.79 18.50 2.28
CA PRO A 212 10.04 17.53 3.08
C PRO A 212 8.86 16.95 2.30
N TYR A 213 8.71 15.63 2.34
CA TYR A 213 7.65 14.90 1.65
C TYR A 213 6.81 14.09 2.63
N THR A 214 7.45 13.22 3.43
CA THR A 214 6.81 12.40 4.47
C THR A 214 7.39 12.74 5.83
N VAL A 215 6.53 12.73 6.85
CA VAL A 215 6.90 12.95 8.25
C VAL A 215 6.31 11.84 9.11
N PHE A 216 7.10 11.34 10.07
CA PHE A 216 6.67 10.40 11.11
C PHE A 216 6.76 11.06 12.49
N GLY A 217 6.22 10.38 13.52
CA GLY A 217 6.25 10.86 14.90
C GLY A 217 5.23 11.95 15.20
N VAL A 218 4.31 12.23 14.27
CA VAL A 218 3.14 13.05 14.56
C VAL A 218 2.19 12.30 15.49
N TRP A 219 1.56 13.02 16.40
CA TRP A 219 0.43 12.46 17.13
C TRP A 219 -0.72 12.16 16.16
N LEU A 220 -1.06 10.89 16.03
CA LEU A 220 -2.18 10.40 15.24
C LEU A 220 -3.47 10.51 16.06
N PRO A 221 -4.46 11.31 15.61
CA PRO A 221 -5.71 11.45 16.34
C PRO A 221 -6.52 10.15 16.32
N PRO A 222 -7.47 9.95 17.26
CA PRO A 222 -8.40 8.83 17.24
C PRO A 222 -9.20 8.65 15.93
N SER A 223 -9.34 9.72 15.13
CA SER A 223 -9.92 9.64 13.79
C SER A 223 -9.07 8.82 12.82
N ASN A 224 -7.75 8.75 13.00
CA ASN A 224 -6.85 7.91 12.21
C ASN A 224 -7.16 6.43 12.44
N THR A 225 -7.17 6.00 13.70
CA THR A 225 -7.59 4.64 14.10
C THR A 225 -8.98 4.30 13.59
N ARG A 226 -9.93 5.24 13.68
CA ARG A 226 -11.30 5.04 13.16
C ARG A 226 -11.33 4.90 11.64
N MET A 227 -10.50 5.65 10.92
CA MET A 227 -10.41 5.56 9.46
C MET A 227 -9.84 4.20 9.04
N THR A 228 -8.81 3.72 9.73
CA THR A 228 -8.17 2.43 9.44
C THR A 228 -9.03 1.24 9.87
N TYR A 229 -9.45 1.18 11.14
CA TYR A 229 -10.07 -0.02 11.72
C TYR A 229 -11.59 0.10 11.89
N GLY A 230 -12.17 1.31 11.86
CA GLY A 230 -13.55 1.53 12.31
C GLY A 230 -14.67 0.89 11.47
N SER A 231 -14.38 0.52 10.22
CA SER A 231 -15.33 -0.22 9.36
C SER A 231 -15.20 -1.73 9.48
N TRP A 232 -14.11 -2.21 10.10
CA TRP A 232 -13.70 -3.61 10.07
C TRP A 232 -13.67 -4.24 11.46
N CYS A 233 -13.43 -3.44 12.49
CA CYS A 233 -13.25 -3.88 13.86
C CYS A 233 -14.32 -3.26 14.79
N SER A 234 -14.45 -3.82 16.00
CA SER A 234 -15.36 -3.31 17.02
C SER A 234 -15.01 -1.88 17.46
N ARG A 235 -15.94 -1.20 18.15
CA ARG A 235 -15.63 0.13 18.70
C ARG A 235 -14.72 0.03 19.91
N GLU A 236 -14.85 -1.06 20.65
CA GLU A 236 -14.11 -1.41 21.85
C GLU A 236 -12.62 -1.55 21.51
N ILE A 237 -12.28 -2.28 20.45
CA ILE A 237 -10.88 -2.44 20.06
C ILE A 237 -10.27 -1.14 19.52
N GLY A 238 -11.06 -0.34 18.80
CA GLY A 238 -10.66 1.01 18.42
C GLY A 238 -10.37 1.91 19.63
N ALA A 239 -11.10 1.75 20.73
CA ALA A 239 -10.83 2.46 21.97
C ALA A 239 -9.53 2.00 22.66
N VAL A 240 -9.22 0.69 22.60
CA VAL A 240 -7.94 0.14 23.10
C VAL A 240 -6.75 0.75 22.33
N VAL A 241 -6.80 0.77 20.99
CA VAL A 241 -5.72 1.39 20.19
C VAL A 241 -5.57 2.88 20.50
N ASN A 242 -6.67 3.60 20.74
CA ASN A 242 -6.61 5.01 21.13
C ASN A 242 -6.05 5.25 22.55
N GLN A 243 -5.92 4.21 23.37
CA GLN A 243 -5.28 4.25 24.68
C GLN A 243 -3.86 3.66 24.65
N ALA A 244 -3.38 3.20 23.51
CA ALA A 244 -2.01 2.74 23.35
C ALA A 244 -1.04 3.93 23.20
N HIS A 245 0.21 3.74 23.59
CA HIS A 245 1.29 4.69 23.29
C HIS A 245 1.59 4.66 21.80
N GLN A 246 1.70 5.84 21.19
CA GLN A 246 2.18 5.94 19.81
C GLN A 246 3.68 6.07 19.85
N VAL A 247 4.37 5.12 19.22
CA VAL A 247 5.83 5.03 19.25
C VAL A 247 6.34 5.11 17.83
N THR A 248 7.41 5.87 17.64
CA THR A 248 8.12 6.01 16.38
C THR A 248 9.62 5.87 16.60
N LEU A 249 10.25 5.04 15.78
CA LEU A 249 11.69 4.83 15.73
C LEU A 249 12.19 5.25 14.35
N ILE A 250 13.27 6.04 14.33
CA ILE A 250 13.80 6.61 13.08
C ILE A 250 15.32 6.55 13.11
N ASP A 251 15.92 6.06 12.04
CA ASP A 251 17.35 6.26 11.80
C ASP A 251 17.61 7.76 11.49
N PRO A 252 18.46 8.46 12.27
CA PRO A 252 18.75 9.86 11.99
C PRO A 252 19.44 10.09 10.63
N GLU A 253 20.08 9.07 10.05
CA GLU A 253 20.83 9.15 8.80
C GLU A 253 19.98 8.77 7.57
N TRP A 254 20.15 9.54 6.49
CA TRP A 254 19.46 9.31 5.23
C TRP A 254 20.07 8.15 4.47
N GLY A 255 19.24 7.31 3.85
CA GLY A 255 19.68 6.20 3.00
C GLY A 255 20.28 5.02 3.76
N ARG A 256 20.25 5.03 5.09
CA ARG A 256 20.87 3.99 5.92
C ARG A 256 19.86 2.93 6.31
N GLU A 257 20.24 1.67 6.13
CA GLU A 257 19.40 0.49 6.43
C GLU A 257 20.03 -0.48 7.42
N ASP A 258 21.31 -0.29 7.75
CA ASP A 258 22.12 -1.22 8.55
C ASP A 258 22.08 -0.95 10.06
N VAL A 259 21.24 -0.02 10.52
CA VAL A 259 21.09 0.29 11.96
C VAL A 259 19.68 -0.02 12.47
N LEU A 260 18.63 0.65 11.99
CA LEU A 260 17.27 0.48 12.52
C LEU A 260 16.78 -0.97 12.42
N TRP A 261 16.80 -1.55 11.22
CA TRP A 261 16.23 -2.88 11.00
C TRP A 261 17.03 -4.00 11.64
N PRO A 262 18.38 -3.99 11.60
CA PRO A 262 19.18 -4.94 12.38
C PRO A 262 18.97 -4.82 13.89
N ALA A 263 18.88 -3.60 14.44
CA ALA A 263 18.61 -3.41 15.87
C ALA A 263 17.26 -4.00 16.30
N LEU A 264 16.23 -3.82 15.47
CA LEU A 264 14.92 -4.42 15.72
C LEU A 264 14.92 -5.93 15.53
N THR A 265 15.72 -6.45 14.60
CA THR A 265 15.89 -7.89 14.44
C THR A 265 16.62 -8.51 15.64
N GLU A 266 17.66 -7.86 16.16
CA GLU A 266 18.38 -8.28 17.38
C GLU A 266 17.45 -8.32 18.59
N LEU A 267 16.64 -7.26 18.78
CA LEU A 267 15.58 -7.20 19.80
C LEU A 267 14.66 -8.44 19.78
N LEU A 268 14.34 -8.93 18.58
CA LEU A 268 13.40 -10.03 18.37
C LEU A 268 14.03 -11.42 18.55
N GLN A 269 15.36 -11.51 18.63
CA GLN A 269 16.01 -12.79 18.85
C GLN A 269 15.75 -13.28 20.27
N PRO A 270 15.41 -14.56 20.47
CA PRO A 270 15.31 -15.12 21.81
C PRO A 270 16.69 -15.04 22.47
N HIS A 271 16.77 -14.32 23.59
CA HIS A 271 17.96 -14.35 24.42
C HIS A 271 18.14 -15.78 24.94
N ALA A 272 19.24 -16.43 24.56
CA ALA A 272 19.62 -17.70 25.16
C ALA A 272 20.03 -17.43 26.62
N ASP A 273 19.21 -17.89 27.55
CA ASP A 273 19.52 -17.93 28.99
C ASP A 273 20.71 -18.86 29.30
#